data_AF-A0A2M7KWA3-F1
#
_entry.id   AF-A0A2M7KWA3-F1
#
_cell.length_a   1.000
_cell.length_b   1.000
_cell.length_c   1.000
_cell.angle_alpha   90.00
_cell.angle_beta   90.00
_cell.angle_gamma   90.00
#
_symmetry.space_group_name_H-M   'P 1'
#
loop_
_entity.id
_entity.type
_entity.pdbx_description
1 polymer ?
#
loop_
_entity_poly.entity_id
_entity_poly.type
_entity_poly.pdbx_seq_one_letter_code
_entity_poly.pdbx_strand_id
1 'polypeptide(L)'
;RIFDRPMLGINISDFSPEIARALGVPVTQGTRIDSPLETMGAYKAGLRKDDVLVQFNGKPITNDFGSLVTALQGKKGGDEVEVVFYRGPEKKTVIMELSKRPVPEIPWQPAELARQVRAKYDESLAALEQCFQGVTEAEADHEPAAGEWSAKQTLAHLIQTERNWIANLDDVVGGYERLADDWGGNLPAHINATLMAYKNVRGLLAELKRLANEAVAFLAALPPEFVARKCSYYQAAWQMLEAQSHTFSHVEQIKSAIAAAHK
;
A
#
# COMPACT_ATOMS: atom_id res chain seq x y z
N ARG A 1 1.63 19.42 0.85
CA ARG A 1 2.05 18.51 1.94
C ARG A 1 1.26 17.21 1.80
N ILE A 2 1.94 16.07 1.75
CA ILE A 2 1.33 14.73 1.53
C ILE A 2 0.23 14.42 2.58
N PHE A 3 0.39 14.96 3.80
CA PHE A 3 -0.53 14.81 4.93
C PHE A 3 -1.85 15.61 4.82
N ASP A 4 -1.92 16.61 3.95
CA ASP A 4 -3.07 17.53 3.88
C ASP A 4 -3.99 17.24 2.67
N ARG A 5 -3.71 16.19 1.89
CA ARG A 5 -4.51 15.88 0.70
C ARG A 5 -5.97 15.56 1.12
N PRO A 6 -6.97 16.29 0.59
CA PRO A 6 -8.36 16.07 0.95
C PRO A 6 -8.89 14.77 0.35
N MET A 7 -9.74 14.07 1.10
CA MET A 7 -10.47 12.88 0.67
C MET A 7 -11.93 12.99 1.06
N LEU A 8 -12.84 12.69 0.13
CA LEU A 8 -14.27 12.54 0.44
C LEU A 8 -14.52 11.23 1.20
N GLY A 9 -13.81 10.17 0.82
CA GLY A 9 -14.01 8.82 1.35
C GLY A 9 -15.22 8.12 0.74
N ILE A 10 -15.31 8.09 -0.59
CA ILE A 10 -16.36 7.41 -1.34
C ILE A 10 -15.73 6.55 -2.43
N ASN A 11 -16.34 5.39 -2.69
CA ASN A 11 -16.22 4.71 -3.97
C ASN A 11 -17.34 5.22 -4.87
N ILE A 12 -16.99 5.49 -6.13
CA ILE A 12 -17.93 5.99 -7.13
C ILE A 12 -18.31 4.87 -8.09
N SER A 13 -19.48 4.99 -8.69
CA SER A 13 -19.95 4.10 -9.76
C SER A 13 -20.46 4.93 -10.93
N ASP A 14 -20.60 4.27 -12.07
CA ASP A 14 -21.13 4.90 -13.28
C ASP A 14 -22.51 5.51 -13.02
N PHE A 15 -22.74 6.66 -13.65
CA PHE A 15 -24.00 7.36 -13.64
C PHE A 15 -24.41 7.73 -15.06
N SER A 16 -25.61 7.30 -15.46
CA SER A 16 -26.20 7.53 -16.77
C SER A 16 -27.67 7.92 -16.63
N PRO A 17 -28.32 8.46 -17.68
CA PRO A 17 -29.75 8.74 -17.65
C PRO A 17 -30.62 7.50 -17.31
N GLU A 18 -30.19 6.30 -17.70
CA GLU A 18 -30.85 5.03 -17.38
C GLU A 18 -30.79 4.76 -15.88
N ILE A 19 -29.60 4.92 -15.29
CA ILE A 19 -29.38 4.76 -13.85
C ILE A 19 -30.15 5.84 -13.07
N ALA A 20 -30.17 7.08 -13.55
CA ALA A 20 -30.94 8.17 -12.93
C ALA A 20 -32.44 7.84 -12.86
N ARG A 21 -33.02 7.31 -13.96
CA ARG A 21 -34.41 6.85 -14.00
C ARG A 21 -34.66 5.71 -13.02
N ALA A 22 -33.75 4.72 -12.97
CA ALA A 22 -33.86 3.60 -12.05
C ALA A 22 -33.78 4.01 -10.56
N LEU A 23 -32.95 5.02 -10.24
CA LEU A 23 -32.82 5.58 -8.90
C LEU A 23 -33.92 6.61 -8.55
N GLY A 24 -34.75 7.03 -9.51
CA GLY A 24 -35.79 8.04 -9.30
C GLY A 24 -35.24 9.45 -9.06
N VAL A 25 -34.06 9.76 -9.59
CA VAL A 25 -33.37 11.03 -9.39
C VAL A 25 -33.67 11.99 -10.55
N PRO A 26 -34.07 13.26 -10.30
CA PRO A 26 -34.47 14.22 -11.34
C PRO A 26 -33.28 14.94 -12.00
N VAL A 27 -32.13 14.27 -12.15
CA VAL A 27 -30.96 14.80 -12.84
C VAL A 27 -30.33 13.75 -13.76
N THR A 28 -29.72 14.20 -14.85
CA THR A 28 -28.98 13.34 -15.79
C THR A 28 -27.47 13.47 -15.64
N GLN A 29 -27.01 14.37 -14.77
CA GLN A 29 -25.61 14.63 -14.48
C GLN A 29 -25.31 14.51 -12.98
N GLY A 30 -24.15 13.96 -12.66
CA GLY A 30 -23.65 13.81 -11.30
C GLY A 30 -22.73 12.60 -11.13
N THR A 31 -22.23 12.41 -9.92
CA THR A 31 -21.47 11.22 -9.53
C THR A 31 -22.27 10.39 -8.53
N ARG A 32 -22.50 9.11 -8.86
CA ARG A 32 -23.17 8.15 -7.97
C ARG A 32 -22.18 7.58 -6.95
N ILE A 33 -22.58 7.58 -5.67
CA ILE A 33 -21.84 6.88 -4.62
C ILE A 33 -22.16 5.39 -4.69
N ASP A 34 -21.14 4.57 -4.91
CA ASP A 34 -21.27 3.12 -4.76
C ASP A 34 -21.25 2.71 -3.29
N SER A 35 -20.25 3.18 -2.55
CA SER A 35 -20.12 2.94 -1.12
C SER A 35 -19.34 4.06 -0.43
N PRO A 36 -19.88 4.71 0.61
CA PRO A 36 -19.08 5.56 1.49
C PRO A 36 -18.17 4.71 2.39
N LEU A 37 -16.95 5.19 2.65
CA LEU A 37 -16.00 4.55 3.56
C LEU A 37 -16.31 4.94 5.01
N GLU A 38 -16.56 3.96 5.88
CA GLU A 38 -17.16 4.16 7.22
C GLU A 38 -16.40 5.14 8.12
N THR A 39 -15.07 5.19 8.00
CA THR A 39 -14.21 6.05 8.84
C THR A 39 -14.04 7.47 8.31
N MET A 40 -14.65 7.80 7.16
CA MET A 40 -14.38 9.01 6.38
C MET A 40 -15.54 10.02 6.36
N GLY A 41 -15.24 11.21 5.84
CA GLY A 41 -16.08 12.41 5.84
C GLY A 41 -17.45 12.18 5.24
N ALA A 42 -17.53 11.55 4.07
CA ALA A 42 -18.79 11.26 3.40
C ALA A 42 -19.74 10.41 4.26
N TYR A 43 -19.22 9.34 4.88
CA TYR A 43 -20.02 8.49 5.76
C TYR A 43 -20.50 9.25 6.99
N LYS A 44 -19.58 9.99 7.65
CA LYS A 44 -19.85 10.82 8.84
C LYS A 44 -20.86 11.93 8.56
N ALA A 45 -20.84 12.51 7.37
CA ALA A 45 -21.79 13.53 6.92
C ALA A 45 -23.15 12.96 6.49
N GLY A 46 -23.34 11.63 6.59
CA GLY A 46 -24.63 11.00 6.31
C GLY A 46 -24.87 10.63 4.85
N LEU A 47 -23.85 10.71 3.98
CA LEU A 47 -23.93 10.21 2.61
C LEU A 47 -24.01 8.68 2.61
N ARG A 48 -24.74 8.11 1.66
CA ARG A 48 -25.10 6.69 1.57
C ARG A 48 -24.93 6.18 0.14
N LYS A 49 -24.99 4.86 0.01
CA LYS A 49 -25.06 4.19 -1.29
C LYS A 49 -26.22 4.78 -2.10
N ASP A 50 -26.00 4.94 -3.40
CA ASP A 50 -26.94 5.47 -4.40
C ASP A 50 -27.31 6.95 -4.26
N ASP A 51 -26.66 7.69 -3.36
CA ASP A 51 -26.69 9.15 -3.43
C ASP A 51 -25.99 9.63 -4.72
N VAL A 52 -26.58 10.62 -5.37
CA VAL A 52 -26.03 11.24 -6.58
C VAL A 52 -25.56 12.65 -6.24
N LEU A 53 -24.24 12.86 -6.18
CA LEU A 53 -23.64 14.18 -5.97
C LEU A 53 -23.81 15.02 -7.23
N VAL A 54 -24.33 16.23 -7.06
CA VAL A 54 -24.58 17.18 -8.16
C VAL A 54 -23.83 18.50 -8.00
N GLN A 55 -23.44 18.85 -6.78
CA GLN A 55 -22.60 20.00 -6.51
C GLN A 55 -21.74 19.75 -5.28
N PHE A 56 -20.50 20.24 -5.34
CA PHE A 56 -19.52 20.11 -4.28
C PHE A 56 -18.77 21.44 -4.13
N ASN A 57 -18.80 22.03 -2.94
CA ASN A 57 -18.14 23.29 -2.62
C ASN A 57 -18.44 24.39 -3.66
N GLY A 58 -19.73 24.56 -3.99
CA GLY A 58 -20.18 25.56 -4.97
C GLY A 58 -19.88 25.23 -6.43
N LYS A 59 -19.23 24.11 -6.74
CA LYS A 59 -18.93 23.70 -8.13
C LYS A 59 -19.87 22.56 -8.57
N PRO A 60 -20.37 22.57 -9.81
CA PRO A 60 -21.19 21.49 -10.34
C PRO A 60 -20.36 20.21 -10.51
N ILE A 61 -20.98 19.07 -10.23
CA ILE A 61 -20.39 17.74 -10.44
C ILE A 61 -21.03 17.09 -11.66
N THR A 62 -20.20 16.62 -12.57
CA THR A 62 -20.58 15.95 -13.82
C THR A 62 -20.28 14.44 -13.71
N ASN A 63 -20.56 13.69 -14.78
CA ASN A 63 -20.40 12.24 -14.80
C ASN A 63 -18.94 11.80 -14.91
N ASP A 64 -18.04 12.72 -15.26
CA ASP A 64 -16.61 12.46 -15.29
C ASP A 64 -15.95 12.70 -13.92
N PHE A 65 -14.95 11.88 -13.65
CA PHE A 65 -14.13 11.98 -12.44
C PHE A 65 -13.40 13.33 -12.29
N GLY A 66 -13.12 14.01 -13.41
CA GLY A 66 -12.37 15.26 -13.44
C GLY A 66 -13.08 16.42 -12.73
N SER A 67 -14.41 16.44 -12.74
CA SER A 67 -15.19 17.45 -12.03
C SER A 67 -14.99 17.41 -10.51
N LEU A 68 -14.99 16.22 -9.90
CA LEU A 68 -14.69 16.03 -8.47
C LEU A 68 -13.26 16.45 -8.14
N VAL A 69 -12.28 16.08 -8.97
CA VAL A 69 -10.88 16.50 -8.79
C VAL A 69 -10.77 18.02 -8.81
N THR A 70 -11.46 18.67 -9.77
CA THR A 70 -11.49 20.14 -9.90
C THR A 70 -12.19 20.79 -8.70
N ALA A 71 -13.23 20.17 -8.16
CA ALA A 71 -13.96 20.65 -7.00
C ALA A 71 -13.14 20.57 -5.69
N LEU A 72 -12.16 19.66 -5.63
CA LEU A 72 -11.21 19.51 -4.53
C LEU A 72 -9.96 20.40 -4.63
N GLN A 73 -9.71 21.04 -5.77
CA GLN A 73 -8.52 21.89 -5.94
C GLN A 73 -8.51 23.03 -4.91
N GLY A 74 -7.36 23.22 -4.25
CA GLY A 74 -7.17 24.23 -3.22
C GLY A 74 -7.70 23.87 -1.83
N LYS A 75 -8.36 22.71 -1.67
CA LYS A 75 -8.84 22.21 -0.38
C LYS A 75 -7.80 21.35 0.34
N LYS A 76 -7.97 21.22 1.65
CA LYS A 76 -7.17 20.36 2.53
C LYS A 76 -8.06 19.44 3.34
N GLY A 77 -7.50 18.34 3.81
CA GLY A 77 -8.18 17.51 4.79
C GLY A 77 -8.41 18.30 6.09
N GLY A 78 -9.62 18.24 6.62
CA GLY A 78 -10.14 19.07 7.72
C GLY A 78 -10.99 20.25 7.26
N ASP A 79 -10.98 20.61 5.96
CA ASP A 79 -11.87 21.68 5.46
C ASP A 79 -13.33 21.21 5.47
N GLU A 80 -14.23 22.07 5.93
CA GLU A 80 -15.67 21.87 5.76
C GLU A 80 -16.10 22.32 4.35
N VAL A 81 -16.89 21.47 3.69
CA VAL A 81 -17.42 21.73 2.35
C VAL A 81 -18.90 21.39 2.27
N GLU A 82 -19.64 22.22 1.56
CA GLU A 82 -21.03 21.93 1.22
C GLU A 82 -21.10 20.87 0.12
N VAL A 83 -21.90 19.83 0.35
CA VAL A 83 -22.20 18.78 -0.62
C VAL A 83 -23.69 18.77 -0.89
N VAL A 84 -24.06 18.93 -2.16
CA VAL A 84 -25.44 18.86 -2.62
C VAL A 84 -25.61 17.58 -3.43
N PHE A 85 -26.60 16.78 -3.05
CA PHE A 85 -26.85 15.47 -3.62
C PHE A 85 -28.34 15.17 -3.73
N TYR A 86 -28.68 14.15 -4.50
CA TYR A 86 -30.02 13.57 -4.54
C TYR A 86 -30.02 12.19 -3.88
N ARG A 87 -31.06 11.93 -3.08
CA ARG A 87 -31.40 10.61 -2.57
C ARG A 87 -32.82 10.28 -3.03
N GLY A 88 -32.93 9.48 -4.09
CA GLY A 88 -34.17 9.39 -4.84
C GLY A 88 -34.59 10.78 -5.38
N PRO A 89 -35.86 11.18 -5.24
CA PRO A 89 -36.32 12.48 -5.77
C PRO A 89 -35.91 13.68 -4.91
N GLU A 90 -35.42 13.45 -3.68
CA GLU A 90 -35.15 14.51 -2.72
C GLU A 90 -33.76 15.11 -2.92
N LYS A 91 -33.70 16.43 -3.14
CA LYS A 91 -32.45 17.19 -3.13
C LYS A 91 -32.07 17.50 -1.67
N LYS A 92 -30.85 17.16 -1.29
CA LYS A 92 -30.31 17.35 0.06
C LYS A 92 -28.99 18.10 0.00
N THR A 93 -28.71 18.82 1.08
CA THR A 93 -27.45 19.52 1.30
C THR A 93 -26.92 19.15 2.66
N VAL A 94 -25.64 18.80 2.72
CA VAL A 94 -24.92 18.52 3.98
C VAL A 94 -23.61 19.29 4.00
N ILE A 95 -23.19 19.68 5.19
CA ILE A 95 -21.81 20.11 5.42
C ILE A 95 -21.00 18.86 5.76
N MET A 96 -19.91 18.66 5.04
CA MET A 96 -19.01 17.53 5.20
C MET A 96 -17.61 18.03 5.50
N GLU A 97 -16.99 17.54 6.57
CA GLU A 97 -15.56 17.69 6.80
C GLU A 97 -14.79 16.75 5.87
N LEU A 98 -13.88 17.30 5.06
CA LEU A 98 -13.01 16.51 4.20
C LEU A 98 -12.05 15.68 5.05
N SER A 99 -12.02 14.37 4.83
CA SER A 99 -11.04 13.53 5.51
C SER A 99 -9.64 13.83 5.04
N LYS A 100 -8.68 13.71 5.94
CA LYS A 100 -7.28 13.61 5.58
C LYS A 100 -7.03 12.23 5.00
N ARG A 101 -6.09 12.12 4.07
CA ARG A 101 -5.55 10.82 3.71
C ARG A 101 -5.13 10.10 5.00
N PRO A 102 -5.59 8.87 5.27
CA PRO A 102 -5.09 8.10 6.39
C PRO A 102 -3.57 8.01 6.26
N VAL A 103 -2.92 8.59 7.24
CA VAL A 103 -1.48 8.57 7.40
C VAL A 103 -1.28 7.61 8.56
N PRO A 104 -0.69 6.43 8.34
CA PRO A 104 -0.44 5.49 9.42
C PRO A 104 0.30 6.20 10.56
N GLU A 105 -0.18 6.02 11.78
CA GLU A 105 0.52 6.54 12.95
C GLU A 105 1.83 5.75 13.10
N ILE A 106 2.96 6.46 13.11
CA ILE A 106 4.27 5.86 13.30
C ILE A 106 4.68 5.92 14.78
N PRO A 107 5.28 4.86 15.34
CA PRO A 107 5.89 4.94 16.65
C PRO A 107 7.10 5.86 16.65
N TRP A 108 7.15 6.82 17.58
CA TRP A 108 8.29 7.74 17.73
C TRP A 108 9.38 7.21 18.66
N GLN A 109 9.14 6.07 19.32
CA GLN A 109 10.16 5.35 20.07
C GLN A 109 10.75 4.24 19.19
N PRO A 110 12.07 4.25 18.91
CA PRO A 110 12.73 3.22 18.10
C PRO A 110 12.42 1.79 18.52
N ALA A 111 12.39 1.52 19.84
CA ALA A 111 12.06 0.20 20.37
C ALA A 111 10.63 -0.26 20.03
N GLU A 112 9.65 0.65 20.05
CA GLU A 112 8.27 0.32 19.69
C GLU A 112 8.12 0.14 18.18
N LEU A 113 8.79 0.98 17.37
CA LEU A 113 8.85 0.79 15.92
C LEU A 113 9.43 -0.60 15.59
N ALA A 114 10.56 -0.95 16.19
CA ALA A 114 11.20 -2.25 16.02
C ALA A 114 10.28 -3.41 16.41
N ARG A 115 9.51 -3.30 17.51
CA ARG A 115 8.54 -4.31 17.94
C ARG A 115 7.42 -4.51 16.92
N GLN A 116 6.85 -3.42 16.37
CA GLN A 116 5.79 -3.51 15.38
C GLN A 116 6.30 -4.08 14.04
N VAL A 117 7.49 -3.67 13.61
CA VAL A 117 8.13 -4.21 12.41
C VAL A 117 8.48 -5.69 12.58
N ARG A 118 8.97 -6.11 13.76
CA ARG A 118 9.19 -7.54 14.08
C ARG A 118 7.93 -8.37 13.87
N ALA A 119 6.79 -7.93 14.39
CA ALA A 119 5.54 -8.67 14.26
C ALA A 119 5.16 -8.93 12.79
N LYS A 120 5.39 -7.95 11.91
CA LYS A 120 5.16 -8.08 10.47
C LYS A 120 6.15 -9.02 9.79
N TYR A 121 7.43 -8.95 10.17
CA TYR A 121 8.43 -9.92 9.71
C TYR A 121 8.09 -11.35 10.14
N ASP A 122 7.67 -11.55 11.38
CA ASP A 122 7.32 -12.88 11.88
C ASP A 122 6.13 -13.47 11.11
N GLU A 123 5.12 -12.65 10.80
CA GLU A 123 3.98 -13.04 9.97
C GLU A 123 4.40 -13.41 8.53
N SER A 124 5.20 -12.57 7.87
CA SER A 124 5.61 -12.81 6.48
C SER A 124 6.57 -14.01 6.38
N LEU A 125 7.51 -14.16 7.31
CA LEU A 125 8.40 -15.31 7.38
C LEU A 125 7.63 -16.61 7.62
N ALA A 126 6.63 -16.61 8.52
CA ALA A 126 5.79 -17.79 8.74
C ALA A 126 5.00 -18.18 7.48
N ALA A 127 4.45 -17.19 6.76
CA ALA A 127 3.77 -17.43 5.49
C ALA A 127 4.70 -18.03 4.42
N LEU A 128 5.93 -17.51 4.30
CA LEU A 128 6.94 -18.05 3.39
C LEU A 128 7.35 -19.47 3.79
N GLU A 129 7.65 -19.71 5.06
CA GLU A 129 8.00 -21.04 5.57
C GLU A 129 6.88 -22.05 5.28
N GLN A 130 5.61 -21.65 5.43
CA GLN A 130 4.46 -22.48 5.10
C GLN A 130 4.39 -22.84 3.61
N CYS A 131 4.69 -21.92 2.70
CA CYS A 131 4.70 -22.19 1.26
C CYS A 131 5.66 -23.33 0.87
N PHE A 132 6.78 -23.47 1.58
CA PHE A 132 7.81 -24.46 1.27
C PHE A 132 7.71 -25.75 2.10
N GLN A 133 6.66 -25.92 2.91
CA GLN A 133 6.47 -27.16 3.67
C GLN A 133 6.25 -28.36 2.74
N GLY A 134 7.13 -29.35 2.84
CA GLY A 134 7.07 -30.57 2.03
C GLY A 134 7.51 -30.39 0.57
N VAL A 135 8.00 -29.20 0.20
CA VAL A 135 8.45 -28.88 -1.16
C VAL A 135 9.90 -29.34 -1.35
N THR A 136 10.15 -30.08 -2.42
CA THR A 136 11.49 -30.52 -2.79
C THR A 136 12.31 -29.40 -3.43
N GLU A 137 13.62 -29.55 -3.43
CA GLU A 137 14.50 -28.59 -4.09
C GLU A 137 14.27 -28.50 -5.61
N ALA A 138 13.82 -29.58 -6.25
CA ALA A 138 13.50 -29.59 -7.68
C ALA A 138 12.19 -28.83 -7.97
N GLU A 139 11.15 -29.05 -7.16
CA GLU A 139 9.88 -28.33 -7.30
C GLU A 139 10.06 -26.83 -7.04
N ALA A 140 10.85 -26.45 -6.04
CA ALA A 140 11.12 -25.06 -5.74
C ALA A 140 11.98 -24.35 -6.81
N ASP A 141 12.75 -25.11 -7.60
CA ASP A 141 13.59 -24.60 -8.69
C ASP A 141 12.87 -24.60 -10.05
N HIS A 142 11.69 -25.21 -10.13
CA HIS A 142 10.91 -25.28 -11.36
C HIS A 142 10.38 -23.90 -11.77
N GLU A 143 10.69 -23.50 -13.00
CA GLU A 143 10.14 -22.31 -13.64
C GLU A 143 8.80 -22.66 -14.32
N PRO A 144 7.68 -22.01 -13.97
CA PRO A 144 6.36 -22.40 -14.48
C PRO A 144 6.19 -22.18 -16.00
N ALA A 145 6.87 -21.17 -16.54
CA ALA A 145 6.92 -20.85 -17.95
C ALA A 145 8.20 -20.06 -18.27
N ALA A 146 8.55 -19.99 -19.56
CA ALA A 146 9.71 -19.24 -20.00
C ALA A 146 9.60 -17.76 -19.59
N GLY A 147 10.55 -17.28 -18.79
CA GLY A 147 10.60 -15.91 -18.28
C GLY A 147 9.82 -15.68 -16.99
N GLU A 148 9.13 -16.69 -16.45
CA GLU A 148 8.56 -16.66 -15.10
C GLU A 148 9.56 -17.18 -14.08
N TRP A 149 9.57 -16.57 -12.89
CA TRP A 149 10.47 -16.99 -11.83
C TRP A 149 10.01 -18.25 -11.12
N SER A 150 10.97 -19.13 -10.81
CA SER A 150 10.78 -20.21 -9.85
C SER A 150 10.56 -19.67 -8.43
N ALA A 151 10.03 -20.52 -7.55
CA ALA A 151 9.82 -20.17 -6.16
C ALA A 151 11.14 -19.78 -5.45
N LYS A 152 12.25 -20.45 -5.78
CA LYS A 152 13.60 -20.10 -5.30
C LYS A 152 14.06 -18.75 -5.81
N GLN A 153 13.90 -18.45 -7.10
CA GLN A 153 14.29 -17.16 -7.67
C GLN A 153 13.52 -16.02 -6.99
N THR A 154 12.21 -16.19 -6.75
CA THR A 154 11.42 -15.21 -5.99
C THR A 154 11.93 -15.06 -4.55
N LEU A 155 12.28 -16.15 -3.85
CA LEU A 155 12.85 -16.06 -2.50
C LEU A 155 14.23 -15.37 -2.48
N ALA A 156 15.08 -15.62 -3.47
CA ALA A 156 16.36 -14.92 -3.64
C ALA A 156 16.18 -13.43 -3.93
N HIS A 157 15.17 -13.06 -4.72
CA HIS A 157 14.78 -11.67 -4.93
C HIS A 157 14.37 -10.99 -3.61
N LEU A 158 13.56 -11.66 -2.77
CA LEU A 158 13.16 -11.11 -1.47
C LEU A 158 14.37 -10.83 -0.56
N ILE A 159 15.38 -11.71 -0.55
CA ILE A 159 16.63 -11.49 0.19
C ILE A 159 17.35 -10.22 -0.29
N GLN A 160 17.40 -9.98 -1.60
CA GLN A 160 18.03 -8.78 -2.16
C GLN A 160 17.25 -7.52 -1.81
N THR A 161 15.92 -7.60 -1.86
CA THR A 161 15.04 -6.50 -1.46
C THR A 161 15.27 -6.13 0.00
N GLU A 162 15.37 -7.10 0.91
CA GLU A 162 15.68 -6.82 2.32
C GLU A 162 17.06 -6.17 2.51
N ARG A 163 18.10 -6.64 1.79
CA ARG A 163 19.42 -5.99 1.83
C ARG A 163 19.35 -4.54 1.35
N ASN A 164 18.59 -4.29 0.28
CA ASN A 164 18.41 -2.95 -0.25
C ASN A 164 17.66 -2.06 0.73
N TRP A 165 16.65 -2.58 1.43
CA TRP A 165 15.95 -1.85 2.49
C TRP A 165 16.87 -1.47 3.64
N ILE A 166 17.66 -2.42 4.16
CA ILE A 166 18.61 -2.16 5.24
C ILE A 166 19.63 -1.11 4.81
N ALA A 167 20.20 -1.25 3.61
CA ALA A 167 21.17 -0.30 3.10
C ALA A 167 20.55 1.09 2.84
N ASN A 168 19.29 1.17 2.39
CA ASN A 168 18.60 2.45 2.23
C ASN A 168 18.31 3.11 3.59
N LEU A 169 17.90 2.32 4.59
CA LEU A 169 17.73 2.81 5.94
C LEU A 169 19.04 3.38 6.50
N ASP A 170 20.17 2.69 6.29
CA ASP A 170 21.49 3.16 6.70
C ASP A 170 21.84 4.51 6.08
N ASP A 171 21.65 4.66 4.76
CA ASP A 171 21.89 5.93 4.06
C ASP A 171 21.03 7.07 4.62
N VAL A 172 19.72 6.85 4.78
CA VAL A 172 18.78 7.86 5.29
C VAL A 172 19.13 8.26 6.73
N VAL A 173 19.52 7.28 7.57
CA VAL A 173 20.03 7.52 8.92
C VAL A 173 21.36 8.27 8.87
N GLY A 174 22.22 8.00 7.90
CA GLY A 174 23.46 8.77 7.65
C GLY A 174 23.22 10.18 7.11
N GLY A 175 22.00 10.49 6.64
CA GLY A 175 21.68 11.75 5.98
C GLY A 175 22.05 11.79 4.49
N TYR A 176 22.30 10.63 3.90
CA TYR A 176 22.47 10.45 2.46
C TYR A 176 21.13 10.14 1.80
N GLU A 177 20.83 10.80 0.69
CA GLU A 177 19.69 10.46 -0.16
C GLU A 177 20.23 9.85 -1.46
N ARG A 178 19.81 8.61 -1.75
CA ARG A 178 20.20 7.94 -2.99
C ARG A 178 19.57 8.65 -4.18
N LEU A 179 20.41 9.07 -5.12
CA LEU A 179 19.98 9.50 -6.44
C LEU A 179 20.10 8.30 -7.39
N ALA A 180 19.01 7.99 -8.08
CA ALA A 180 18.96 6.95 -9.10
C ALA A 180 18.38 7.54 -10.39
N ASP A 181 19.01 7.23 -11.52
CA ASP A 181 18.56 7.68 -12.83
C ASP A 181 17.29 6.93 -13.30
N ASP A 182 17.13 5.68 -12.86
CA ASP A 182 15.95 4.82 -13.10
C ASP A 182 15.88 3.70 -12.04
N TRP A 183 14.79 2.93 -12.02
CA TRP A 183 14.57 1.77 -11.13
C TRP A 183 15.59 0.64 -11.36
N GLY A 184 16.18 0.54 -12.56
CA GLY A 184 17.30 -0.37 -12.85
C GLY A 184 16.96 -1.86 -12.96
N GLY A 185 15.74 -2.28 -12.63
CA GLY A 185 15.34 -3.67 -12.82
C GLY A 185 15.74 -4.63 -11.70
N ASN A 186 15.15 -5.82 -11.72
CA ASN A 186 15.68 -6.97 -11.00
C ASN A 186 16.75 -7.63 -11.87
N LEU A 187 18.02 -7.58 -11.45
CA LEU A 187 19.14 -8.10 -12.23
C LEU A 187 19.25 -9.63 -12.10
N PRO A 188 19.03 -10.42 -13.18
CA PRO A 188 19.10 -11.88 -13.10
C PRO A 188 20.45 -12.39 -12.59
N ALA A 189 21.54 -11.70 -12.93
CA ALA A 189 22.87 -12.03 -12.46
C ALA A 189 22.98 -12.01 -10.92
N HIS A 190 22.33 -11.05 -10.25
CA HIS A 190 22.35 -10.96 -8.80
C HIS A 190 21.47 -12.04 -8.16
N ILE A 191 20.29 -12.30 -8.72
CA ILE A 191 19.38 -13.39 -8.31
C ILE A 191 20.13 -14.73 -8.35
N ASN A 192 20.77 -15.03 -9.48
CA ASN A 192 21.54 -16.25 -9.66
C ASN A 192 22.72 -16.33 -8.68
N ALA A 193 23.44 -15.22 -8.45
CA ALA A 193 24.51 -15.19 -7.46
C ALA A 193 24.00 -15.49 -6.04
N THR A 194 22.82 -15.00 -5.69
CA THR A 194 22.18 -15.28 -4.40
C THR A 194 21.80 -16.76 -4.27
N LEU A 195 21.21 -17.34 -5.31
CA LEU A 195 20.89 -18.77 -5.35
C LEU A 195 22.15 -19.65 -5.18
N MET A 196 23.24 -19.31 -5.87
CA MET A 196 24.51 -20.01 -5.74
C MET A 196 25.12 -19.93 -4.34
N ALA A 197 24.95 -18.78 -3.66
CA ALA A 197 25.48 -18.57 -2.31
C ALA A 197 24.74 -19.38 -1.24
N TYR A 198 23.40 -19.45 -1.31
CA TYR A 198 22.58 -20.08 -0.25
C TYR A 198 22.07 -21.49 -0.60
N LYS A 199 22.26 -21.92 -1.85
CA LYS A 199 22.16 -23.28 -2.42
C LYS A 199 20.81 -24.02 -2.32
N ASN A 200 20.04 -23.83 -1.26
CA ASN A 200 18.78 -24.54 -1.02
C ASN A 200 17.75 -23.64 -0.33
N VAL A 201 16.49 -24.06 -0.35
CA VAL A 201 15.36 -23.28 0.19
C VAL A 201 15.58 -22.96 1.68
N ARG A 202 16.05 -23.94 2.46
CA ARG A 202 16.35 -23.75 3.88
C ARG A 202 17.40 -22.66 4.11
N GLY A 203 18.45 -22.62 3.29
CA GLY A 203 19.52 -21.62 3.36
C GLY A 203 19.00 -20.22 3.02
N LEU A 204 18.14 -20.11 2.01
CA LEU A 204 17.52 -18.85 1.62
C LEU A 204 16.57 -18.33 2.72
N LEU A 205 15.68 -19.17 3.26
CA LEU A 205 14.79 -18.79 4.37
C LEU A 205 15.58 -18.36 5.61
N ALA A 206 16.65 -19.10 5.93
CA ALA A 206 17.52 -18.76 7.06
C ALA A 206 18.23 -17.41 6.87
N GLU A 207 18.65 -17.08 5.66
CA GLU A 207 19.24 -15.77 5.35
C GLU A 207 18.21 -14.64 5.48
N LEU A 208 17.01 -14.82 4.91
CA LEU A 208 15.96 -13.82 5.02
C LEU A 208 15.60 -13.54 6.49
N LYS A 209 15.56 -14.58 7.33
CA LYS A 209 15.36 -14.46 8.77
C LYS A 209 16.50 -13.71 9.47
N ARG A 210 17.75 -13.90 9.06
CA ARG A 210 18.90 -13.13 9.61
C ARG A 210 18.79 -11.65 9.26
N LEU A 211 18.46 -11.33 8.01
CA LEU A 211 18.24 -9.95 7.57
C LEU A 211 17.08 -9.29 8.30
N ALA A 212 15.96 -10.00 8.48
CA ALA A 212 14.84 -9.52 9.30
C ALA A 212 15.25 -9.28 10.77
N ASN A 213 16.16 -10.09 11.31
CA ASN A 213 16.69 -9.88 12.66
C ASN A 213 17.57 -8.63 12.74
N GLU A 214 18.47 -8.46 11.78
CA GLU A 214 19.34 -7.29 11.64
C GLU A 214 18.53 -6.00 11.45
N ALA A 215 17.57 -5.96 10.53
CA ALA A 215 16.73 -4.80 10.26
C ALA A 215 16.01 -4.29 11.53
N VAL A 216 15.42 -5.20 12.31
CA VAL A 216 14.75 -4.83 13.56
C VAL A 216 15.75 -4.41 14.65
N ALA A 217 16.91 -5.06 14.74
CA ALA A 217 17.95 -4.64 15.67
C ALA A 217 18.45 -3.23 15.33
N PHE A 218 18.62 -2.93 14.04
CA PHE A 218 18.99 -1.61 13.56
C PHE A 218 17.92 -0.57 13.89
N LEU A 219 16.64 -0.89 13.65
CA LEU A 219 15.52 -0.03 14.04
C LEU A 219 15.48 0.27 15.54
N ALA A 220 15.76 -0.72 16.39
CA ALA A 220 15.79 -0.52 17.84
C ALA A 220 16.97 0.36 18.28
N ALA A 221 18.04 0.40 17.48
CA ALA A 221 19.28 1.15 17.74
C ALA A 221 19.32 2.52 17.04
N LEU A 222 18.23 2.98 16.42
CA LEU A 222 18.20 4.28 15.74
C LEU A 222 18.59 5.42 16.68
N PRO A 223 19.51 6.30 16.26
CA PRO A 223 20.07 7.30 17.16
C PRO A 223 19.07 8.46 17.40
N PRO A 224 19.05 9.06 18.61
CA PRO A 224 18.08 10.11 18.95
C PRO A 224 18.10 11.31 18.00
N GLU A 225 19.28 11.68 17.47
CA GLU A 225 19.43 12.76 16.48
C GLU A 225 18.76 12.45 15.14
N PHE A 226 18.65 11.17 14.76
CA PHE A 226 17.85 10.78 13.60
C PHE A 226 16.35 10.87 13.89
N VAL A 227 15.91 10.38 15.05
CA VAL A 227 14.50 10.49 15.47
C VAL A 227 14.04 11.95 15.50
N ALA A 228 14.92 12.88 15.87
CA ALA A 228 14.66 14.32 15.84
C ALA A 228 14.45 14.88 14.42
N ARG A 229 14.97 14.24 13.37
CA ARG A 229 14.71 14.59 11.95
C ARG A 229 13.34 14.06 11.52
N LYS A 230 12.28 14.71 12.01
CA LYS A 230 10.88 14.24 11.92
C LYS A 230 10.45 13.75 10.53
N CYS A 231 10.79 14.46 9.46
CA CYS A 231 10.39 14.05 8.11
C CYS A 231 11.10 12.77 7.67
N SER A 232 12.43 12.72 7.81
CA SER A 232 13.24 11.57 7.43
C SER A 232 12.91 10.35 8.28
N TYR A 233 12.75 10.53 9.60
CA TYR A 233 12.31 9.48 10.50
C TYR A 233 10.94 8.95 10.12
N TYR A 234 9.96 9.85 9.87
CA TYR A 234 8.63 9.44 9.43
C TYR A 234 8.66 8.58 8.18
N GLN A 235 9.42 9.01 7.16
CA GLN A 235 9.54 8.29 5.90
C GLN A 235 10.16 6.91 6.09
N ALA A 236 11.26 6.81 6.83
CA ALA A 236 11.93 5.55 7.12
C ALA A 236 11.05 4.60 7.95
N ALA A 237 10.42 5.10 9.00
CA ALA A 237 9.53 4.32 9.85
C ALA A 237 8.32 3.78 9.08
N TRP A 238 7.68 4.62 8.27
CA TRP A 238 6.56 4.22 7.42
C TRP A 238 6.99 3.16 6.41
N GLN A 239 8.12 3.37 5.72
CA GLN A 239 8.65 2.41 4.76
C GLN A 239 8.91 1.03 5.40
N MET A 240 9.51 0.99 6.59
CA MET A 240 9.78 -0.27 7.29
C MET A 240 8.50 -0.96 7.81
N LEU A 241 7.47 -0.21 8.17
CA LEU A 241 6.16 -0.75 8.51
C LEU A 241 5.41 -1.33 7.30
N GLU A 242 5.65 -0.80 6.10
CA GLU A 242 5.03 -1.25 4.86
C GLU A 242 5.87 -2.26 4.07
N ALA A 243 7.15 -2.42 4.40
CA ALA A 243 8.09 -3.24 3.63
C ALA A 243 7.58 -4.67 3.40
N GLN A 244 6.93 -5.28 4.39
CA GLN A 244 6.43 -6.65 4.28
C GLN A 244 5.18 -6.81 3.40
N SER A 245 4.49 -5.73 3.05
CA SER A 245 3.41 -5.76 2.03
C SER A 245 3.93 -6.25 0.68
N HIS A 246 5.18 -5.93 0.34
CA HIS A 246 5.87 -6.46 -0.84
C HIS A 246 6.07 -7.98 -0.74
N THR A 247 6.59 -8.48 0.38
CA THR A 247 6.74 -9.92 0.63
C THR A 247 5.42 -10.67 0.46
N PHE A 248 4.33 -10.16 1.04
CA PHE A 248 3.00 -10.78 0.89
C PHE A 248 2.51 -10.81 -0.55
N SER A 249 2.80 -9.79 -1.37
CA SER A 249 2.45 -9.81 -2.79
C SER A 249 3.13 -10.96 -3.57
N HIS A 250 4.28 -11.45 -3.09
CA HIS A 250 5.00 -12.57 -3.69
C HIS A 250 4.64 -13.94 -3.11
N VAL A 251 3.92 -14.01 -1.99
CA VAL A 251 3.48 -15.29 -1.40
C VAL A 251 2.61 -16.08 -2.37
N GLU A 252 1.64 -15.42 -3.02
CA GLU A 252 0.78 -16.08 -4.01
C GLU A 252 1.52 -16.47 -5.30
N GLN A 253 2.54 -15.68 -5.69
CA GLN A 253 3.42 -16.04 -6.81
C GLN A 253 4.21 -17.32 -6.49
N ILE A 254 4.79 -17.42 -5.28
CA ILE A 254 5.52 -18.61 -4.82
C ILE A 254 4.61 -19.83 -4.80
N LYS A 255 3.40 -19.72 -4.24
CA LYS A 255 2.42 -20.82 -4.22
C LYS A 255 2.06 -21.28 -5.63
N SER A 256 1.84 -20.33 -6.54
CA SER A 256 1.50 -20.61 -7.93
C SER A 256 2.64 -21.33 -8.65
N ALA A 257 3.89 -20.92 -8.42
CA ALA A 257 5.06 -21.56 -9.02
C ALA A 257 5.26 -23.00 -8.53
N ILE A 258 5.11 -23.23 -7.22
CA ILE A 258 5.19 -24.58 -6.63
C ILE A 258 4.05 -25.47 -7.16
N ALA A 259 2.83 -24.94 -7.25
CA ALA A 259 1.70 -25.69 -7.79
C ALA A 259 1.86 -26.06 -9.27
N ALA A 260 2.60 -25.26 -10.06
CA ALA A 260 2.94 -25.59 -11.43
C ALA A 260 3.92 -26.77 -11.53
N ALA A 261 4.85 -26.89 -10.59
CA ALA A 261 5.82 -27.99 -10.55
C ALA A 261 5.21 -29.37 -10.29
N HIS A 262 4.00 -29.41 -9.73
CA HIS A 262 3.26 -30.66 -9.47
C HIS A 262 2.40 -31.13 -10.67
N LYS A 263 2.35 -30.36 -11.76
CA LYS A 263 1.58 -30.70 -12.98
C LYS A 263 2.43 -31.44 -13.99
#